data_AF-T1B8X3-F1
#
_entry.id   AF-T1B8X3-F1
#
_cell.length_a   1.000
_cell.length_b   1.000
_cell.length_c   1.000
_cell.angle_alpha   90.00
_cell.angle_beta   90.00
_cell.angle_gamma   90.00
#
_symmetry.space_group_name_H-M   'P 1'
#
loop_
_entity.id
_entity.type
_entity.pdbx_description
1 polymer ?
#
loop_
_entity_poly.entity_id
_entity_poly.type
_entity_poly.pdbx_seq_one_letter_code
_entity_poly.pdbx_strand_id
1 'polypeptide(L)'
;SQIFGWEDLLSYISHMMPLDPGDIVLTGTYRGVGAVLPGDIVTVEVPGTGIPLESAIVADPRPGLFSLWPGKKSAPSEPDTKK
;
A
#
# COMPACT_ATOMS: atom_id res chain seq x y z
N SER A 1 -6.96 15.80 2.85
CA SER A 1 -8.22 15.82 3.61
C SER A 1 -9.11 14.72 3.09
N GLN A 2 -9.90 14.11 3.97
CA GLN A 2 -10.90 13.11 3.60
C GLN A 2 -12.04 13.81 2.82
N ILE A 3 -12.50 13.20 1.73
CA ILE A 3 -13.56 13.79 0.89
C ILE A 3 -14.96 13.44 1.42
N PHE A 4 -15.11 12.23 1.95
CA PHE A 4 -16.37 11.71 2.51
C PHE A 4 -16.23 11.47 4.01
N GLY A 5 -17.29 11.69 4.79
CA GLY A 5 -17.29 11.35 6.21
C GLY A 5 -17.22 9.84 6.45
N TRP A 6 -16.93 9.44 7.70
CA TRP A 6 -16.93 8.03 8.09
C TRP A 6 -18.30 7.37 7.91
N GLU A 7 -19.36 8.06 8.33
CA GLU A 7 -20.75 7.58 8.23
C GLU A 7 -21.19 7.42 6.77
N ASP A 8 -20.89 8.41 5.92
CA ASP A 8 -21.20 8.37 4.49
C ASP A 8 -20.51 7.18 3.80
N LEU A 9 -19.24 6.94 4.13
CA LEU A 9 -18.46 5.85 3.56
C LEU A 9 -19.04 4.49 3.95
N LEU A 10 -19.34 4.29 5.24
CA LEU A 10 -19.91 3.04 5.74
C LEU A 10 -21.32 2.79 5.18
N SER A 11 -22.17 3.82 5.14
CA SER A 11 -23.50 3.73 4.53
C SER A 11 -23.41 3.33 3.07
N TYR A 12 -22.52 3.98 2.29
CA TYR A 12 -22.35 3.68 0.88
C TYR A 12 -21.89 2.24 0.63
N ILE A 13 -20.89 1.75 1.39
CA ILE A 13 -20.40 0.37 1.25
C ILE A 13 -21.51 -0.63 1.62
N SER A 14 -22.23 -0.39 2.72
CA SER A 14 -23.29 -1.29 3.21
C SER A 14 -24.46 -1.46 2.25
N HIS A 15 -24.72 -0.48 1.37
CA HIS A 15 -25.74 -0.58 0.32
C HIS A 15 -25.33 -1.50 -0.83
N MET A 16 -24.03 -1.69 -1.04
CA MET A 16 -23.50 -2.55 -2.11
C MET A 16 -23.19 -3.96 -1.61
N MET A 17 -22.69 -4.10 -0.39
CA MET A 17 -22.37 -5.37 0.25
C MET A 17 -22.63 -5.32 1.76
N PRO A 18 -23.11 -6.41 2.39
CA PRO A 18 -23.20 -6.48 3.84
C PRO A 18 -21.80 -6.37 4.48
N LEU A 19 -21.75 -5.76 5.67
CA LEU A 19 -20.55 -5.65 6.50
C LEU A 19 -20.75 -6.50 7.75
N ASP A 20 -19.77 -7.36 8.03
CA ASP A 20 -19.75 -8.23 9.19
C ASP A 20 -18.74 -7.75 10.25
N PRO A 21 -18.95 -8.11 11.54
CA PRO A 21 -17.98 -7.82 12.58
C PRO A 21 -16.60 -8.39 12.24
N GLY A 22 -15.59 -7.52 12.18
CA GLY A 22 -14.22 -7.86 11.83
C GLY A 22 -13.79 -7.40 10.44
N ASP A 23 -14.72 -6.88 9.62
CA ASP A 23 -14.39 -6.32 8.32
C ASP A 23 -13.51 -5.07 8.43
N ILE A 24 -12.54 -4.95 7.51
CA ILE A 24 -11.60 -3.83 7.45
C ILE A 24 -11.92 -2.97 6.24
N VAL A 25 -12.26 -1.71 6.47
CA VAL A 25 -12.51 -0.71 5.43
C VAL A 25 -11.30 0.20 5.27
N LEU A 26 -10.72 0.21 4.07
CA LEU A 26 -9.63 1.13 3.72
C LEU A 26 -10.21 2.44 3.19
N THR A 27 -9.99 3.55 3.90
CA THR A 27 -10.64 4.85 3.63
C THR A 27 -9.94 5.72 2.59
N GLY A 28 -8.94 5.14 1.92
CA GLY A 28 -8.18 5.77 0.85
C GLY A 28 -6.90 6.44 1.34
N THR A 29 -6.02 6.74 0.38
CA THR A 29 -4.75 7.44 0.61
C THR A 29 -4.86 8.85 0.05
N TYR A 30 -4.27 9.82 0.74
CA TYR A 30 -4.11 11.16 0.19
C TYR A 30 -2.97 11.19 -0.85
N ARG A 31 -2.59 12.40 -1.29
CA ARG A 31 -1.50 12.60 -2.25
C ARG A 31 -0.17 12.05 -1.73
N GLY A 32 0.72 11.66 -2.65
CA GLY A 32 2.08 11.23 -2.30
C GLY A 32 2.32 9.73 -2.44
N VAL A 33 1.49 9.01 -3.20
CA VAL A 33 1.76 7.62 -3.57
C VAL A 33 2.99 7.57 -4.48
N GLY A 34 3.96 6.73 -4.11
CA GLY A 34 5.20 6.50 -4.85
C GLY A 34 5.55 5.01 -4.91
N ALA A 35 6.50 4.66 -5.77
CA ALA A 35 7.00 3.30 -5.83
C ALA A 35 7.86 3.00 -4.58
N VAL A 36 7.70 1.80 -4.03
CA VAL A 36 8.58 1.23 -3.02
C VAL A 36 9.48 0.19 -3.66
N LEU A 37 10.73 0.12 -3.21
CA LEU A 37 11.76 -0.74 -3.76
C LEU A 37 12.24 -1.76 -2.71
N PRO A 38 12.78 -2.91 -3.14
CA PRO A 38 13.44 -3.83 -2.22
C PRO A 38 14.53 -3.13 -1.41
N GLY A 39 14.52 -3.36 -0.09
CA GLY A 39 15.41 -2.70 0.87
C GLY A 39 14.78 -1.50 1.58
N ASP A 40 13.63 -1.00 1.11
CA ASP A 40 12.91 0.08 1.79
C ASP A 40 12.25 -0.41 3.09
N ILE A 41 12.11 0.50 4.06
CA ILE A 41 11.24 0.33 5.23
C ILE A 41 10.09 1.33 5.11
N VAL A 42 8.87 0.81 5.04
CA VAL A 42 7.66 1.63 5.01
C VAL A 42 7.11 1.76 6.43
N THR A 43 7.12 2.99 6.94
CA THR A 43 6.54 3.32 8.24
C THR A 43 5.22 4.05 8.05
N VAL A 44 4.16 3.57 8.72
CA VAL A 44 2.82 4.15 8.71
C VAL A 44 2.42 4.51 10.13
N GLU A 45 2.04 5.77 10.34
CA GLU A 45 1.57 6.26 11.63
C GLU A 45 0.17 6.85 11.50
N VAL A 46 -0.71 6.51 12.45
CA VAL A 46 -2.02 7.13 12.60
C VAL A 46 -2.03 7.85 13.94
N PRO A 47 -2.28 9.18 13.97
CA PRO A 47 -2.33 9.92 15.22
C PRO A 47 -3.32 9.28 16.21
N GLY A 48 -2.85 9.02 17.43
CA GLY A 48 -3.67 8.45 18.50
C GLY A 48 -3.69 6.91 18.59
N THR A 49 -3.09 6.18 17.64
CA THR A 49 -2.95 4.70 17.74
C THR A 49 -1.71 4.26 18.51
N GLY A 50 -0.82 5.20 18.83
CA GLY A 50 0.38 4.98 19.63
C GLY A 50 1.58 4.53 18.80
N ILE A 51 1.62 3.25 18.44
CA ILE A 51 2.82 2.65 17.83
C ILE A 51 2.72 2.70 16.29
N PRO A 52 3.76 3.17 15.58
CA PRO A 52 3.79 3.13 14.12
C PRO A 52 3.94 1.69 13.61
N LEU A 53 3.32 1.41 12.48
CA LEU A 53 3.47 0.15 11.76
C LEU A 53 4.68 0.25 10.82
N GLU A 54 5.63 -0.66 10.95
CA GLU A 54 6.78 -0.76 10.05
C GLU A 54 6.71 -2.03 9.22
N SER A 55 7.00 -1.91 7.92
CA SER A 55 7.05 -3.03 6.99
C SER A 55 8.31 -2.96 6.14
N ALA A 56 9.16 -3.99 6.24
CA ALA A 56 10.33 -4.12 5.40
C ALA A 56 9.93 -4.67 4.02
N ILE A 57 10.35 -3.98 2.96
CA ILE A 57 10.07 -4.38 1.57
C ILE A 57 11.18 -5.32 1.10
N VAL A 58 10.79 -6.55 0.80
CA VAL A 58 11.69 -7.60 0.31
C VAL A 58 11.29 -7.97 -1.11
N ALA A 59 12.26 -8.20 -1.98
CA ALA A 59 12.00 -8.67 -3.33
C ALA A 59 11.28 -10.03 -3.31
N ASP A 60 10.28 -10.23 -4.17
CA ASP A 60 9.75 -11.57 -4.41
C ASP A 60 10.88 -12.43 -5.00
N PRO A 61 11.25 -13.56 -4.37
CA PRO A 61 12.31 -14.43 -4.88
C PRO A 61 11.92 -15.14 -6.19
N ARG A 62 10.64 -15.11 -6.58
CA ARG A 62 10.18 -15.61 -7.88
C ARG A 62 10.30 -14.51 -8.93
N PRO A 63 10.62 -14.84 -10.19
CA PRO A 63 10.52 -13.86 -11.27
C PRO A 63 9.10 -13.29 -11.28
N GLY A 64 8.99 -12.00 -10.97
CA GLY A 64 7.70 -11.36 -10.74
C GLY A 64 6.80 -11.50 -11.96
N LEU A 65 5.48 -11.67 -11.75
CA LEU A 65 4.49 -11.79 -12.83
C LEU A 65 4.58 -10.64 -13.85
N PHE A 66 5.06 -9.46 -13.42
CA PHE A 66 5.31 -8.30 -14.25
C PHE A 66 6.47 -8.45 -15.26
N SER A 67 7.40 -9.38 -15.06
CA SER A 67 8.47 -9.71 -16.03
C SER A 67 7.95 -10.44 -17.26
N LEU A 68 6.75 -11.04 -17.16
CA LEU A 68 6.05 -11.71 -18.25
C LEU A 68 5.15 -10.76 -19.05
N TRP A 69 5.00 -9.50 -18.62
CA TRP A 69 4.18 -8.52 -19.34
C TRP A 69 4.95 -7.93 -20.53
N PRO A 70 4.46 -8.07 -21.78
CA PRO A 70 5.16 -7.57 -22.95
C PRO A 70 5.31 -6.04 -22.90
N GLY A 71 6.55 -5.57 -23.01
CA GLY A 71 6.88 -4.14 -23.16
C GLY A 71 7.37 -3.40 -21.91
N LYS A 72 7.59 -4.05 -20.77
CA LYS A 72 8.26 -3.41 -19.62
C LYS A 72 9.74 -3.80 -19.53
N LYS A 73 10.60 -2.78 -19.40
CA LYS A 73 12.01 -2.96 -19.04
C LYS A 73 12.08 -3.54 -17.63
N SER A 74 12.98 -4.50 -17.44
CA SER A 74 13.32 -5.09 -16.15
C SER A 74 13.55 -4.01 -15.09
N ALA A 75 13.18 -4.31 -13.84
CA ALA A 75 13.47 -3.46 -12.69
C ALA A 75 14.95 -3.03 -12.70
N PRO A 76 15.29 -1.85 -12.17
CA PRO A 76 16.69 -1.45 -12.05
C PRO A 76 17.41 -2.52 -11.24
N SER A 77 18.48 -3.08 -11.79
CA SER A 77 19.43 -3.89 -11.04
C SER A 77 19.97 -3.03 -9.90
N GLU A 78 19.86 -3.57 -8.68
CA GLU A 78 20.69 -3.37 -7.48
C GLU A 78 21.43 -2.02 -7.37
N PRO A 79 21.28 -1.25 -6.27
CA PRO A 79 21.97 0.03 -6.14
C PRO A 79 23.49 -0.20 -6.22
N ASP A 80 24.11 0.36 -7.26
CA ASP A 80 25.56 0.53 -7.40
C ASP A 80 26.08 1.34 -6.20
N THR A 81 26.37 0.65 -5.09
CA THR A 81 27.21 1.17 -4.02
C THR A 81 28.66 1.03 -4.46
N LYS A 82 29.04 1.91 -5.38
CA LYS A 82 30.42 2.11 -5.82
C LYS A 82 30.83 3.57 -5.69
N LYS A 83 31.07 4.04 -4.47
CA LYS A 83 32.30 4.76 -4.06
C LYS A 83 32.28 5.16 -2.59
#